data_AF-A0A2S6QYK0-F1
#
_entry.id   AF-A0A2S6QYK0-F1
#
_cell.length_a   1.000
_cell.length_b   1.000
_cell.length_c   1.000
_cell.angle_alpha   90.00
_cell.angle_beta   90.00
_cell.angle_gamma   90.00
#
_symmetry.space_group_name_H-M   'P 1'
#
loop_
_entity.id
_entity.type
_entity.pdbx_description
1 polymer ?
#
loop_
_entity_poly.entity_id
_entity_poly.type
_entity_poly.pdbx_seq_one_letter_code
_entity_poly.pdbx_strand_id
1 'polypeptide(L)'
;MAVWRIGLTLPERLLGEFEAVLEAHATAVSSTLLEGGGESDSSPERLWRMRAYCTDAAAGNSLAVLASETSARLGLAVPEIDSEAVPDEDWAAKYDHEAPLLFAGRFVVHGDHHLPPPGRIALCINAGNAFGSGRHGSSRGRLLALDRIANERRVGQALDLGAGSGILAVAIAKCWDVGGMGRAEVLAADIDPVAVAASHAAAEGNDVLDRVRVCVSDGFAAGEIGDGAPYDLILANILADPLCDMALDLAGHLAPDGLAILSGL
;
A
#
# COMPACT_ATOMS: atom_id res chain seq x y z
N MET A 1 7.67 -20.54 -1.99
CA MET A 1 9.09 -20.95 -1.96
C MET A 1 9.77 -20.07 -0.94
N ALA A 2 10.55 -20.62 0.00
CA ALA A 2 11.16 -19.83 1.06
C ALA A 2 12.25 -18.94 0.47
N VAL A 3 12.11 -17.61 0.62
CA VAL A 3 13.14 -16.66 0.19
C VAL A 3 14.39 -16.89 1.05
N TRP A 4 15.55 -16.84 0.42
CA TRP A 4 16.83 -16.98 1.10
C TRP A 4 17.64 -15.70 0.93
N ARG A 5 18.45 -15.34 1.93
CA ARG A 5 19.34 -14.18 1.83
C ARG A 5 20.77 -14.51 2.20
N ILE A 6 21.69 -13.80 1.57
CA ILE A 6 23.07 -13.66 2.07
C ILE A 6 23.31 -12.21 2.51
N GLY A 7 24.16 -12.03 3.51
CA GLY A 7 24.57 -10.74 4.02
C GLY A 7 26.09 -10.63 4.09
N LEU A 8 26.63 -9.47 3.73
CA LEU A 8 28.05 -9.17 3.87
C LEU A 8 28.26 -7.71 4.29
N THR A 9 29.34 -7.45 5.02
CA THR A 9 29.68 -6.09 5.47
C THR A 9 30.92 -5.60 4.74
N LEU A 10 30.79 -4.46 4.07
CA LEU A 10 31.83 -3.90 3.22
C LEU A 10 31.95 -2.38 3.42
N PRO A 11 33.16 -1.82 3.27
CA PRO A 11 33.35 -0.38 3.08
C PRO A 11 32.62 0.16 1.85
N GLU A 12 32.19 1.42 1.91
CA GLU A 12 31.49 2.12 0.83
C GLU A 12 32.17 2.00 -0.54
N ARG A 13 33.51 2.14 -0.58
CA ARG A 13 34.30 2.06 -1.83
C ARG A 13 34.22 0.71 -2.56
N LEU A 14 33.79 -0.35 -1.88
CA LEU A 14 33.67 -1.69 -2.45
C LEU A 14 32.23 -2.04 -2.85
N LEU A 15 31.23 -1.24 -2.47
CA LEU A 15 29.83 -1.55 -2.73
C LEU A 15 29.55 -1.79 -4.20
N GLY A 16 29.96 -0.87 -5.08
CA GLY A 16 29.64 -0.96 -6.51
C GLY A 16 30.16 -2.23 -7.20
N GLU A 17 31.33 -2.74 -6.80
CA GLU A 17 31.90 -3.96 -7.38
C GLU A 17 31.11 -5.22 -6.96
N PHE A 18 30.67 -5.29 -5.70
CA PHE A 18 29.91 -6.42 -5.19
C PHE A 18 28.44 -6.35 -5.63
N GLU A 19 27.86 -5.14 -5.66
CA GLU A 19 26.50 -4.90 -6.10
C GLU A 19 26.33 -5.33 -7.56
N ALA A 20 27.22 -4.90 -8.46
CA ALA A 20 27.15 -5.29 -9.87
C ALA A 20 27.20 -6.81 -10.10
N VAL A 21 28.01 -7.55 -9.32
CA VAL A 21 28.10 -9.01 -9.43
C VAL A 21 26.87 -9.70 -8.86
N LEU A 22 26.40 -9.25 -7.70
CA LEU A 22 25.27 -9.86 -7.01
C LEU A 22 23.95 -9.54 -7.69
N GLU A 23 23.73 -8.32 -8.19
CA GLU A 23 22.52 -7.92 -8.93
C GLU A 23 22.29 -8.78 -10.18
N ALA A 24 23.36 -9.22 -10.85
CA ALA A 24 23.25 -10.06 -12.03
C ALA A 24 22.72 -11.48 -11.73
N HIS A 25 22.73 -11.91 -10.46
CA HIS A 25 22.44 -13.30 -10.06
C HIS A 25 21.40 -13.41 -8.94
N ALA A 26 21.20 -12.35 -8.16
CA ALA A 26 20.22 -12.28 -7.10
C ALA A 26 18.87 -11.78 -7.63
N THR A 27 17.79 -12.13 -6.94
CA THR A 27 16.46 -11.59 -7.21
C THR A 27 16.36 -10.11 -6.84
N ALA A 28 17.06 -9.70 -5.78
CA ALA A 28 17.16 -8.32 -5.35
C ALA A 28 18.44 -8.12 -4.52
N VAL A 29 19.00 -6.92 -4.57
CA VAL A 29 20.13 -6.50 -3.71
C VAL A 29 19.73 -5.21 -2.99
N SER A 30 20.16 -5.07 -1.74
CA SER A 30 19.97 -3.85 -0.95
C SER A 30 21.21 -3.57 -0.11
N SER A 31 21.52 -2.29 0.07
CA SER A 31 22.65 -1.83 0.87
C SER A 31 22.17 -0.85 1.94
N THR A 32 22.59 -1.05 3.19
CA THR A 32 22.19 -0.19 4.33
C THR A 32 23.41 0.24 5.12
N LEU A 33 23.53 1.53 5.40
CA LEU A 33 24.59 2.07 6.25
C LEU A 33 24.43 1.55 7.69
N LEU A 34 25.50 1.01 8.27
CA LEU A 34 25.49 0.59 9.67
C LEU A 34 25.75 1.79 10.58
N GLU A 35 24.79 2.15 11.44
CA GLU A 35 24.97 3.19 12.46
C GLU A 35 25.92 2.68 13.56
N GLY A 36 26.95 3.48 13.89
CA GLY A 36 27.93 3.16 14.94
C GLY A 36 29.37 2.90 14.48
N GLY A 37 29.67 2.98 13.18
CA GLY A 37 31.03 2.77 12.63
C GLY A 37 31.99 3.95 12.76
N GLY A 38 31.87 4.78 13.81
CA GLY A 38 32.65 6.01 13.91
C GLY A 38 32.72 6.58 15.31
N GLU A 39 33.29 5.85 16.26
CA GLU A 39 33.81 6.45 17.51
C GLU A 39 34.94 5.63 18.18
N SER A 40 35.65 4.79 17.42
CA SER A 40 36.93 4.22 17.88
C SER A 40 37.98 4.30 16.77
N ASP A 41 39.15 4.80 17.17
CA ASP A 41 40.25 5.37 16.39
C ASP A 41 41.06 4.37 15.52
N SER A 42 40.41 3.42 14.84
CA SER A 42 41.14 2.44 14.02
C SER A 42 40.52 2.07 12.66
N SER A 43 39.40 2.66 12.23
CA SER A 43 38.94 2.53 10.84
C SER A 43 38.04 3.71 10.43
N PRO A 44 38.49 4.61 9.53
CA PRO A 44 37.74 5.81 9.12
C PRO A 44 36.68 5.56 8.02
N GLU A 45 36.53 4.32 7.53
CA GLU A 45 35.60 4.00 6.45
C GLU A 45 34.22 3.59 6.98
N ARG A 46 33.17 4.23 6.43
CA ARG A 46 31.78 3.85 6.68
C ARG A 46 31.54 2.42 6.20
N LEU A 47 31.05 1.58 7.11
CA LEU A 47 30.68 0.21 6.81
C LEU A 47 29.20 0.11 6.43
N TRP A 48 28.94 -0.67 5.39
CA TRP A 48 27.63 -0.91 4.84
C TRP A 48 27.33 -2.40 4.90
N ARG A 49 26.09 -2.72 5.26
CA ARG A 49 25.54 -4.07 5.17
C ARG A 49 24.86 -4.22 3.82
N MET A 50 25.41 -5.06 2.96
CA MET A 50 24.79 -5.49 1.72
C MET A 50 24.03 -6.80 1.94
N ARG A 51 22.83 -6.91 1.38
CA ARG A 51 22.00 -8.12 1.39
C ARG A 51 21.58 -8.47 -0.03
N ALA A 52 21.75 -9.73 -0.41
CA ALA A 52 21.28 -10.27 -1.67
C ALA A 52 20.26 -11.38 -1.42
N TYR A 53 19.12 -11.31 -2.11
CA TYR A 53 17.96 -12.19 -1.94
C TYR A 53 17.85 -13.16 -3.11
N CYS A 54 17.44 -14.40 -2.84
CA CYS A 54 17.36 -15.46 -3.83
C CYS A 54 16.28 -16.50 -3.47
N THR A 55 16.09 -17.47 -4.36
CA THR A 55 14.93 -18.38 -4.35
C THR A 55 15.04 -19.51 -3.33
N ASP A 56 16.24 -19.87 -2.91
CA ASP A 56 16.53 -20.99 -2.02
C ASP A 56 17.99 -20.98 -1.53
N ALA A 57 18.32 -21.91 -0.63
CA ALA A 57 19.66 -22.04 -0.04
C ALA A 57 20.75 -22.36 -1.07
N ALA A 58 20.45 -23.07 -2.17
CA ALA A 58 21.45 -23.40 -3.19
C ALA A 58 21.83 -22.17 -4.02
N ALA A 59 20.84 -21.35 -4.36
CA ALA A 59 21.07 -20.03 -4.94
C ALA A 59 21.86 -19.13 -3.97
N GLY A 60 21.53 -19.14 -2.67
CA GLY A 60 22.28 -18.40 -1.64
C GLY A 60 23.75 -18.80 -1.57
N ASN A 61 24.05 -20.10 -1.60
CA ASN A 61 25.42 -20.60 -1.64
C ASN A 61 26.17 -20.14 -2.89
N SER A 62 25.50 -20.11 -4.04
CA SER A 62 26.08 -19.64 -5.30
C SER A 62 26.46 -18.15 -5.22
N LEU A 63 25.58 -17.33 -4.63
CA LEU A 63 25.87 -15.91 -4.38
C LEU A 63 27.04 -15.71 -3.41
N ALA A 64 27.15 -16.53 -2.36
CA ALA A 64 28.27 -16.47 -1.42
C ALA A 64 29.62 -16.81 -2.08
N VAL A 65 29.62 -17.79 -3.00
CA VAL A 65 30.79 -18.10 -3.84
C VAL A 65 31.16 -16.92 -4.72
N LEU A 66 30.20 -16.30 -5.40
CA LEU A 66 30.45 -15.12 -6.25
C LEU A 66 31.03 -13.94 -5.46
N ALA A 67 30.54 -13.69 -4.24
CA ALA A 67 31.09 -12.67 -3.36
C ALA A 67 32.54 -13.01 -2.93
N SER A 68 32.84 -14.28 -2.68
CA SER A 68 34.18 -14.74 -2.34
C SER A 68 35.15 -14.62 -3.52
N GLU A 69 34.72 -14.97 -4.74
CA GLU A 69 35.49 -14.80 -5.97
C GLU A 69 35.75 -13.32 -6.28
N THR A 70 34.76 -12.45 -6.04
CA THR A 70 34.91 -11.00 -6.18
C THR A 70 35.97 -10.47 -5.20
N SER A 71 35.95 -10.95 -3.95
CA SER A 71 36.97 -10.61 -2.96
C SER A 71 38.37 -11.03 -3.42
N ALA A 72 38.51 -12.27 -3.93
CA ALA A 72 39.78 -12.77 -4.46
C ALA A 72 40.27 -11.96 -5.67
N ARG A 73 39.38 -11.60 -6.61
CA ARG A 73 39.69 -10.77 -7.78
C ARG A 73 40.20 -9.38 -7.38
N LEU A 74 39.64 -8.81 -6.33
CA LEU A 74 40.01 -7.49 -5.81
C LEU A 74 41.20 -7.54 -4.83
N GLY A 75 41.75 -8.73 -4.55
CA GLY A 75 42.86 -8.90 -3.60
C GLY A 75 42.49 -8.59 -2.15
N LEU A 76 41.22 -8.81 -1.79
CA LEU A 76 40.66 -8.52 -0.47
C LEU A 76 40.57 -9.80 0.37
N ALA A 77 40.61 -9.63 1.70
CA ALA A 77 40.15 -10.67 2.59
C ALA A 77 38.65 -10.91 2.34
N VAL A 78 38.23 -12.18 2.29
CA VAL A 78 36.82 -12.54 2.11
C VAL A 78 36.04 -12.00 3.32
N PRO A 79 35.00 -11.18 3.10
CA PRO A 79 34.18 -10.69 4.19
C PRO A 79 33.46 -11.87 4.86
N GLU A 80 33.07 -11.70 6.12
CA GLU A 80 32.15 -12.64 6.74
C GLU A 80 30.81 -12.58 5.97
N ILE A 81 30.41 -13.73 5.41
CA ILE A 81 29.15 -13.87 4.67
C ILE A 81 28.20 -14.69 5.54
N ASP A 82 27.15 -14.05 6.02
CA ASP A 82 26.02 -14.73 6.65
C ASP A 82 25.03 -15.19 5.57
N SER A 83 24.38 -16.33 5.81
CA SER A 83 23.43 -16.95 4.89
C SER A 83 22.32 -17.59 5.71
N GLU A 84 21.08 -17.17 5.45
CA GLU A 84 19.93 -17.64 6.23
C GLU A 84 18.64 -17.67 5.41
N ALA A 85 17.73 -18.55 5.81
CA ALA A 85 16.35 -18.50 5.36
C ALA A 85 15.74 -17.18 5.83
N VAL A 86 15.13 -16.44 4.92
CA VAL A 86 14.25 -15.35 5.33
C VAL A 86 12.98 -16.02 5.86
N PRO A 87 12.63 -15.83 7.16
CA PRO A 87 11.38 -16.35 7.67
C PRO A 87 10.23 -15.85 6.79
N ASP A 88 9.30 -16.74 6.48
CA ASP A 88 8.00 -16.37 5.91
C ASP A 88 7.15 -15.73 7.02
N GLU A 89 7.70 -14.67 7.61
CA GLU A 89 7.00 -13.80 8.54
C GLU A 89 6.14 -12.88 7.68
N ASP A 90 4.84 -12.85 7.96
CA ASP A 90 3.94 -11.84 7.43
C ASP A 90 4.31 -10.49 8.06
N TRP A 91 5.35 -9.87 7.49
CA TRP A 91 5.84 -8.57 7.90
C TRP A 91 4.69 -7.55 7.84
N ALA A 92 3.76 -7.68 6.88
CA ALA A 92 2.58 -6.83 6.81
C ALA A 92 1.71 -6.97 8.07
N ALA A 93 1.42 -8.20 8.54
CA ALA A 93 0.69 -8.44 9.79
C ALA A 93 1.44 -7.93 11.04
N LYS A 94 2.78 -8.04 11.08
CA LYS A 94 3.60 -7.57 12.21
C LYS A 94 3.62 -6.04 12.30
N TYR A 95 3.73 -5.36 11.17
CA TYR A 95 3.55 -3.90 11.08
C TYR A 95 2.07 -3.48 11.22
N ASP A 96 1.11 -4.40 11.04
CA ASP A 96 -0.32 -4.13 11.24
C ASP A 96 -0.61 -3.77 12.70
N HIS A 97 -0.13 -4.59 13.64
CA HIS A 97 -0.35 -4.46 15.08
C HIS A 97 0.30 -3.25 15.77
N GLU A 98 1.35 -2.67 15.18
CA GLU A 98 2.07 -1.54 15.78
C GLU A 98 1.67 -0.18 15.21
N ALA A 99 0.76 -0.14 14.24
CA ALA A 99 0.50 1.11 13.54
C ALA A 99 -0.43 2.05 14.32
N PRO A 100 -0.08 3.35 14.37
CA PRO A 100 -0.87 4.33 15.08
C PRO A 100 -2.19 4.64 14.37
N LEU A 101 -3.15 5.12 15.16
CA LEU A 101 -4.40 5.71 14.65
C LEU A 101 -4.10 6.84 13.64
N LEU A 102 -4.79 6.84 12.51
CA LEU A 102 -4.75 7.94 11.55
C LEU A 102 -5.97 8.84 11.70
N PHE A 103 -5.72 10.14 11.91
CA PHE A 103 -6.76 11.14 12.04
C PHE A 103 -6.87 12.01 10.78
N ALA A 104 -8.09 12.13 10.24
CA ALA A 104 -8.39 12.91 9.05
C ALA A 104 -9.79 13.54 9.15
N GLY A 105 -9.88 14.83 9.51
CA GLY A 105 -11.16 15.52 9.59
C GLY A 105 -12.07 14.88 10.65
N ARG A 106 -13.29 14.46 10.30
CA ARG A 106 -14.18 13.65 11.16
C ARG A 106 -13.80 12.18 11.30
N PHE A 107 -12.88 11.68 10.47
CA PHE A 107 -12.54 10.26 10.41
C PHE A 107 -11.38 9.89 11.35
N VAL A 108 -11.42 8.65 11.84
CA VAL A 108 -10.29 7.97 12.47
C VAL A 108 -10.15 6.58 11.87
N VAL A 109 -8.98 6.29 11.30
CA VAL A 109 -8.66 4.96 10.75
C VAL A 109 -7.90 4.18 11.81
N HIS A 110 -8.30 2.92 11.99
CA HIS A 110 -7.72 2.02 12.98
C HIS A 110 -7.73 0.59 12.45
N GLY A 111 -6.80 -0.24 12.94
CA GLY A 111 -6.92 -1.69 12.82
C GLY A 111 -7.86 -2.25 13.90
N ASP A 112 -8.26 -3.50 13.74
CA ASP A 112 -9.13 -4.24 14.68
C ASP A 112 -8.63 -4.30 16.14
N HIS A 113 -7.32 -4.16 16.35
CA HIS A 113 -6.64 -4.19 17.65
C HIS A 113 -6.69 -2.85 18.40
N HIS A 114 -7.25 -1.80 17.80
CA HIS A 114 -7.40 -0.48 18.41
C HIS A 114 -8.86 -0.09 18.59
N LEU A 115 -9.19 0.42 19.78
CA LEU A 115 -10.47 1.07 20.04
C LEU A 115 -10.41 2.54 19.59
N PRO A 116 -11.22 2.95 18.61
CA PRO A 116 -11.23 4.34 18.15
C PRO A 116 -11.82 5.26 19.23
N PRO A 117 -11.31 6.50 19.36
CA PRO A 117 -11.87 7.47 20.30
C PRO A 117 -13.32 7.85 19.90
N PRO A 118 -14.20 8.10 20.89
CA PRO A 118 -15.58 8.51 20.61
C PRO A 118 -15.64 9.88 19.92
N GLY A 119 -16.75 10.15 19.22
CA GLY A 119 -17.02 11.44 18.57
C GLY A 119 -16.40 11.60 17.17
N ARG A 120 -15.86 10.52 16.59
CA ARG A 120 -15.34 10.47 15.22
C ARG A 120 -15.94 9.28 14.48
N ILE A 121 -15.92 9.36 13.15
CA ILE A 121 -16.29 8.24 12.30
C ILE A 121 -15.12 7.26 12.24
N ALA A 122 -15.28 6.14 12.94
CA ALA A 122 -14.31 5.06 12.94
C ALA A 122 -14.31 4.30 11.62
N LEU A 123 -13.14 4.08 11.04
CA LEU A 123 -12.91 3.30 9.83
C LEU A 123 -11.96 2.14 10.20
N CYS A 124 -12.52 0.95 10.41
CA CYS A 124 -11.73 -0.25 10.70
C CYS A 124 -11.15 -0.80 9.40
N ILE A 125 -9.84 -0.67 9.18
CA ILE A 125 -9.17 -1.12 7.96
C ILE A 125 -7.97 -1.97 8.38
N ASN A 126 -8.07 -3.28 8.17
CA ASN A 126 -6.98 -4.21 8.45
C ASN A 126 -6.02 -4.22 7.25
N ALA A 127 -4.74 -3.94 7.50
CA ALA A 127 -3.77 -3.62 6.46
C ALA A 127 -3.12 -4.86 5.83
N GLY A 128 -3.92 -5.88 5.51
CA GLY A 128 -3.47 -7.05 4.75
C GLY A 128 -2.90 -6.66 3.37
N ASN A 129 -2.65 -7.67 2.52
CA ASN A 129 -1.97 -7.53 1.21
C ASN A 129 -2.63 -6.60 0.15
N ALA A 130 -3.67 -5.85 0.48
CA ALA A 130 -4.34 -4.95 -0.46
C ALA A 130 -3.76 -3.53 -0.41
N PHE A 131 -3.53 -2.97 -1.61
CA PHE A 131 -3.08 -1.61 -1.80
C PHE A 131 -4.08 -0.59 -1.19
N GLY A 132 -3.58 0.50 -0.61
CA GLY A 132 -4.44 1.57 -0.09
C GLY A 132 -4.89 1.43 1.36
N SER A 133 -4.19 0.67 2.22
CA SER A 133 -4.45 0.45 3.66
C SER A 133 -4.62 1.69 4.57
N GLY A 134 -4.66 2.90 4.00
CA GLY A 134 -4.80 4.14 4.75
C GLY A 134 -3.48 4.67 5.31
N ARG A 135 -2.42 3.85 5.38
CA ARG A 135 -1.22 4.11 6.20
C ARG A 135 -0.14 4.97 5.54
N HIS A 136 -0.24 5.23 4.23
CA HIS A 136 0.61 6.21 3.54
C HIS A 136 -0.13 7.55 3.44
N GLY A 137 0.62 8.67 3.55
CA GLY A 137 0.07 10.03 3.64
C GLY A 137 -0.94 10.45 2.56
N SER A 138 -1.06 9.67 1.48
CA SER A 138 -2.02 9.88 0.40
C SER A 138 -3.48 9.66 0.84
N SER A 139 -3.80 8.68 1.71
CA SER A 139 -5.19 8.42 2.12
C SER A 139 -5.76 9.48 3.06
N ARG A 140 -4.91 10.14 3.86
CA ARG A 140 -5.32 11.25 4.72
C ARG A 140 -5.87 12.43 3.91
N GLY A 141 -5.22 12.78 2.80
CA GLY A 141 -5.65 13.87 1.93
C GLY A 141 -7.05 13.64 1.35
N ARG A 142 -7.34 12.39 0.96
CA ARG A 142 -8.64 11.97 0.39
C ARG A 142 -9.75 12.01 1.43
N LEU A 143 -9.49 11.50 2.63
CA LEU A 143 -10.44 11.60 3.74
C LEU A 143 -10.72 13.05 4.14
N LEU A 144 -9.72 13.94 4.09
CA LEU A 144 -9.91 15.37 4.32
C LEU A 144 -10.72 16.04 3.20
N ALA A 145 -10.54 15.64 1.95
CA ALA A 145 -11.38 16.11 0.85
C ALA A 145 -12.85 15.68 1.05
N LEU A 146 -13.06 14.41 1.43
CA LEU A 146 -14.39 13.88 1.75
C LEU A 146 -15.04 14.63 2.92
N ASP A 147 -14.28 14.89 3.98
CA ASP A 147 -14.75 15.61 5.17
C ASP A 147 -15.24 17.04 4.85
N ARG A 148 -14.56 17.73 3.92
CA ARG A 148 -14.95 19.07 3.47
C ARG A 148 -16.28 19.04 2.72
N ILE A 149 -16.39 18.16 1.71
CA ILE A 149 -17.59 18.10 0.87
C ILE A 149 -18.80 17.58 1.65
N ALA A 150 -18.59 16.76 2.68
CA ALA A 150 -19.66 16.18 3.47
C ALA A 150 -20.55 17.20 4.19
N ASN A 151 -20.08 18.44 4.37
CA ASN A 151 -20.90 19.51 4.94
C ASN A 151 -21.69 20.30 3.89
N GLU A 152 -21.34 20.15 2.61
CA GLU A 152 -21.80 21.03 1.53
C GLU A 152 -22.85 20.36 0.64
N ARG A 153 -22.88 19.02 0.61
CA ARG A 153 -23.73 18.27 -0.33
C ARG A 153 -24.27 16.97 0.24
N ARG A 154 -25.42 16.56 -0.29
CA ARG A 154 -25.96 15.20 -0.12
C ARG A 154 -25.36 14.29 -1.18
N VAL A 155 -25.18 13.02 -0.83
CA VAL A 155 -24.73 11.96 -1.73
C VAL A 155 -25.70 10.80 -1.56
N GLY A 156 -26.37 10.41 -2.64
CA GLY A 156 -27.24 9.25 -2.70
C GLY A 156 -26.54 8.06 -3.35
N GLN A 157 -25.96 8.24 -4.55
CA GLN A 157 -25.18 7.23 -5.25
C GLN A 157 -23.71 7.65 -5.36
N ALA A 158 -22.79 6.77 -4.96
CA ALA A 158 -21.35 6.99 -5.10
C ALA A 158 -20.63 5.81 -5.75
N LEU A 159 -19.56 6.12 -6.47
CA LEU A 159 -18.62 5.16 -7.05
C LEU A 159 -17.22 5.43 -6.49
N ASP A 160 -16.57 4.39 -5.99
CA ASP A 160 -15.15 4.39 -5.60
C ASP A 160 -14.39 3.51 -6.61
N LEU A 161 -13.75 4.14 -7.60
CA LEU A 161 -13.04 3.49 -8.70
C LEU A 161 -11.55 3.34 -8.36
N GLY A 162 -11.07 2.10 -8.37
CA GLY A 162 -9.77 1.73 -7.80
C GLY A 162 -9.82 1.73 -6.27
N ALA A 163 -10.82 1.03 -5.72
CA ALA A 163 -11.16 1.07 -4.30
C ALA A 163 -10.02 0.57 -3.37
N GLY A 164 -9.12 -0.30 -3.84
CA GLY A 164 -8.01 -0.81 -3.05
C GLY A 164 -8.50 -1.47 -1.75
N SER A 165 -8.18 -0.87 -0.60
CA SER A 165 -8.63 -1.32 0.72
C SER A 165 -10.10 -1.06 1.03
N GLY A 166 -10.82 -0.31 0.19
CA GLY A 166 -12.21 0.08 0.41
C GLY A 166 -12.39 1.20 1.43
N ILE A 167 -11.31 1.83 1.92
CA ILE A 167 -11.36 2.88 2.94
C ILE A 167 -12.27 4.05 2.57
N LEU A 168 -12.28 4.48 1.30
CA LEU A 168 -13.10 5.61 0.86
C LEU A 168 -14.57 5.19 0.72
N ALA A 169 -14.84 4.01 0.16
CA ALA A 169 -16.20 3.46 0.11
C ALA A 169 -16.84 3.37 1.51
N VAL A 170 -16.12 2.82 2.49
CA VAL A 170 -16.57 2.78 3.89
C VAL A 170 -16.76 4.19 4.46
N ALA A 171 -15.82 5.10 4.19
CA ALA A 171 -15.90 6.47 4.68
C ALA A 171 -17.14 7.19 4.16
N ILE A 172 -17.49 7.05 2.88
CA ILE A 172 -18.70 7.62 2.28
C ILE A 172 -19.95 7.05 2.96
N ALA A 173 -20.05 5.72 3.04
CA ALA A 173 -21.21 5.04 3.60
C ALA A 173 -21.49 5.51 5.04
N LYS A 174 -20.46 5.62 5.88
CA LYS A 174 -20.59 6.09 7.27
C LYS A 174 -20.78 7.61 7.38
N CYS A 175 -20.19 8.40 6.49
CA CYS A 175 -20.19 9.86 6.60
C CYS A 175 -21.57 10.48 6.41
N TRP A 176 -22.35 10.01 5.42
CA TRP A 176 -23.67 10.58 5.14
C TRP A 176 -24.77 10.07 6.07
N ASP A 177 -24.54 8.95 6.73
CA ASP A 177 -25.45 8.32 7.70
C ASP A 177 -25.59 9.15 8.99
N VAL A 178 -24.48 9.68 9.50
CA VAL A 178 -24.39 10.27 10.86
C VAL A 178 -25.09 11.64 11.00
N GLY A 179 -25.66 12.21 9.94
CA GLY A 179 -26.24 13.56 9.94
C GLY A 179 -27.72 13.69 9.60
N GLY A 180 -28.45 12.59 9.31
CA GLY A 180 -29.79 12.68 8.69
C GLY A 180 -29.76 13.32 7.30
N MET A 181 -28.57 13.36 6.68
CA MET A 181 -28.31 14.00 5.39
C MET A 181 -28.56 13.06 4.20
N GLY A 182 -28.75 11.77 4.46
CA GLY A 182 -29.08 10.76 3.48
C GLY A 182 -28.38 9.45 3.78
N ARG A 183 -28.70 8.42 3.01
CA ARG A 183 -28.01 7.13 3.06
C ARG A 183 -27.32 6.96 1.72
N ALA A 184 -25.99 7.08 1.71
CA ALA A 184 -25.20 6.91 0.51
C ALA A 184 -25.05 5.41 0.21
N GLU A 185 -25.51 5.01 -0.97
CA GLU A 185 -25.24 3.70 -1.55
C GLU A 185 -23.96 3.83 -2.39
N VAL A 186 -23.02 2.92 -2.18
CA VAL A 186 -21.67 2.99 -2.74
C VAL A 186 -21.37 1.71 -3.51
N LEU A 187 -20.89 1.87 -4.74
CA LEU A 187 -20.22 0.79 -5.47
C LEU A 187 -18.71 1.02 -5.39
N ALA A 188 -17.99 0.04 -4.88
CA ALA A 188 -16.53 -0.01 -4.89
C ALA A 188 -16.08 -0.94 -6.01
N ALA A 189 -15.25 -0.45 -6.93
CA ALA A 189 -14.77 -1.21 -8.07
C ALA A 189 -13.24 -1.21 -8.11
N ASP A 190 -12.65 -2.36 -8.39
CA ASP A 190 -11.21 -2.48 -8.59
C ASP A 190 -10.91 -3.54 -9.66
N ILE A 191 -9.80 -3.39 -10.39
CA ILE A 191 -9.37 -4.36 -11.39
C ILE A 191 -8.72 -5.58 -10.73
N ASP A 192 -8.14 -5.41 -9.53
CA ASP A 192 -7.49 -6.47 -8.78
C ASP A 192 -8.50 -7.21 -7.87
N PRO A 193 -8.73 -8.53 -8.07
CA PRO A 193 -9.59 -9.33 -7.20
C PRO A 193 -9.15 -9.33 -5.73
N VAL A 194 -7.86 -9.12 -5.44
CA VAL A 194 -7.35 -9.02 -4.06
C VAL A 194 -7.84 -7.73 -3.39
N ALA A 195 -7.84 -6.61 -4.12
CA ALA A 195 -8.40 -5.34 -3.66
C ALA A 195 -9.92 -5.43 -3.47
N VAL A 196 -10.62 -6.11 -4.38
CA VAL A 196 -12.06 -6.37 -4.23
C VAL A 196 -12.36 -7.16 -2.96
N ALA A 197 -11.60 -8.22 -2.69
CA ALA A 197 -11.76 -9.01 -1.46
C ALA A 197 -11.49 -8.17 -0.20
N ALA A 198 -10.46 -7.31 -0.23
CA ALA A 198 -10.15 -6.42 0.90
C ALA A 198 -11.21 -5.34 1.11
N SER A 199 -11.72 -4.73 0.03
CA SER A 199 -12.82 -3.76 0.08
C SER A 199 -14.09 -4.38 0.66
N HIS A 200 -14.39 -5.63 0.29
CA HIS A 200 -15.51 -6.37 0.87
C HIS A 200 -15.30 -6.63 2.37
N ALA A 201 -14.11 -7.10 2.77
CA ALA A 201 -13.79 -7.31 4.18
C ALA A 201 -13.83 -6.01 5.00
N ALA A 202 -13.42 -4.89 4.42
CA ALA A 202 -13.53 -3.57 5.04
C ALA A 202 -15.00 -3.14 5.21
N ALA A 203 -15.85 -3.37 4.21
CA ALA A 203 -17.28 -3.10 4.31
C ALA A 203 -17.96 -3.97 5.39
N GLU A 204 -17.58 -5.25 5.47
CA GLU A 204 -18.04 -6.18 6.50
C GLU A 204 -17.59 -5.75 7.90
N GLY A 205 -16.29 -5.49 8.10
CA GLY A 205 -15.72 -5.07 9.38
C GLY A 205 -16.17 -3.69 9.87
N ASN A 206 -16.89 -2.93 9.04
CA ASN A 206 -17.48 -1.64 9.40
C ASN A 206 -19.02 -1.66 9.46
N ASP A 207 -19.65 -2.83 9.29
CA ASP A 207 -21.10 -3.00 9.28
C ASP A 207 -21.80 -2.12 8.22
N VAL A 208 -21.24 -2.07 7.01
CA VAL A 208 -21.77 -1.26 5.90
C VAL A 208 -22.07 -2.05 4.62
N LEU A 209 -22.11 -3.39 4.67
CA LEU A 209 -22.45 -4.24 3.51
C LEU A 209 -23.87 -3.99 2.95
N ASP A 210 -24.75 -3.42 3.75
CA ASP A 210 -26.09 -3.02 3.33
C ASP A 210 -26.11 -1.76 2.45
N ARG A 211 -24.95 -1.13 2.25
CA ARG A 211 -24.74 0.13 1.51
C ARG A 211 -23.55 0.10 0.57
N VAL A 212 -22.54 -0.72 0.87
CA VAL A 212 -21.32 -0.85 0.07
C VAL A 212 -21.37 -2.18 -0.67
N ARG A 213 -21.55 -2.10 -1.99
CA ARG A 213 -21.34 -3.24 -2.89
C ARG A 213 -19.94 -3.16 -3.47
N VAL A 214 -19.36 -4.32 -3.80
CA VAL A 214 -18.02 -4.40 -4.37
C VAL A 214 -18.05 -5.27 -5.62
N CYS A 215 -17.37 -4.85 -6.69
CA CYS A 215 -17.23 -5.64 -7.91
C CYS A 215 -15.81 -5.56 -8.49
N VAL A 216 -15.45 -6.57 -9.28
CA VAL A 216 -14.25 -6.51 -10.13
C VAL A 216 -14.60 -5.75 -11.40
N SER A 217 -13.82 -4.72 -11.74
CA SER A 217 -14.00 -3.96 -12.97
C SER A 217 -12.67 -3.39 -13.46
N ASP A 218 -12.43 -3.50 -14.77
CA ASP A 218 -11.45 -2.68 -15.46
C ASP A 218 -12.12 -1.37 -15.88
N GLY A 219 -11.87 -0.30 -15.11
CA GLY A 219 -12.53 0.98 -15.31
C GLY A 219 -14.06 0.87 -15.18
N PHE A 220 -14.77 1.34 -16.20
CA PHE A 220 -16.24 1.37 -16.27
C PHE A 220 -16.84 0.12 -16.97
N ALA A 221 -16.06 -0.94 -17.18
CA ALA A 221 -16.50 -2.09 -17.98
C ALA A 221 -17.57 -2.98 -17.31
N ALA A 222 -17.63 -3.02 -15.97
CA ALA A 222 -18.63 -3.81 -15.25
C ALA A 222 -20.04 -3.23 -15.40
N GLY A 223 -21.02 -4.08 -15.72
CA GLY A 223 -22.42 -3.67 -15.90
C GLY A 223 -23.03 -3.05 -14.65
N GLU A 224 -22.59 -3.49 -13.48
CA GLU A 224 -22.98 -2.97 -12.17
C GLU A 224 -22.67 -1.47 -12.01
N ILE A 225 -21.64 -0.96 -12.69
CA ILE A 225 -21.29 0.47 -12.70
C ILE A 225 -22.32 1.25 -13.53
N GLY A 226 -22.72 0.71 -14.67
CA GLY A 226 -23.78 1.30 -15.49
C GLY A 226 -25.14 1.28 -14.79
N ASP A 227 -25.47 0.18 -14.11
CA ASP A 227 -26.74 0.02 -13.39
C ASP A 227 -26.89 0.95 -12.19
N GLY A 228 -25.78 1.39 -11.59
CA GLY A 228 -25.74 2.34 -10.48
C GLY A 228 -25.72 3.81 -10.90
N ALA A 229 -25.49 4.10 -12.18
CA ALA A 229 -25.39 5.45 -12.70
C ALA A 229 -26.77 6.14 -12.82
N PRO A 230 -26.82 7.48 -12.81
CA PRO A 230 -25.69 8.39 -12.63
C PRO A 230 -25.29 8.55 -11.15
N TYR A 231 -24.00 8.82 -10.91
CA TYR A 231 -23.42 8.98 -9.57
C TYR A 231 -23.36 10.44 -9.13
N ASP A 232 -23.76 10.71 -7.88
CA ASP A 232 -23.58 12.02 -7.26
C ASP A 232 -22.10 12.27 -6.91
N LEU A 233 -21.34 11.21 -6.64
CA LEU A 233 -19.93 11.28 -6.29
C LEU A 233 -19.16 10.15 -6.96
N ILE A 234 -18.14 10.50 -7.75
CA ILE A 234 -17.15 9.53 -8.23
C ILE A 234 -15.81 9.87 -7.58
N LEU A 235 -15.24 8.91 -6.86
CA LEU A 235 -13.87 8.97 -6.37
C LEU A 235 -13.03 8.06 -7.24
N ALA A 236 -11.87 8.56 -7.68
CA ALA A 236 -10.90 7.73 -8.37
C ALA A 236 -9.51 8.08 -7.88
N ASN A 237 -8.84 7.07 -7.30
CA ASN A 237 -7.48 7.19 -6.82
C ASN A 237 -6.58 6.19 -7.54
N ILE A 238 -6.33 6.49 -8.81
CA ILE A 238 -5.53 5.67 -9.71
C ILE A 238 -4.55 6.57 -10.47
N LEU A 239 -3.68 5.96 -11.27
CA LEU A 239 -2.67 6.69 -12.03
C LEU A 239 -3.30 7.69 -13.03
N ALA A 240 -2.57 8.77 -13.32
CA ALA A 240 -3.01 9.84 -14.21
C ALA A 240 -3.38 9.36 -15.63
N ASP A 241 -2.60 8.45 -16.22
CA ASP A 241 -2.85 7.96 -17.58
C ASP A 241 -4.19 7.21 -17.69
N PRO A 242 -4.49 6.19 -16.84
CA PRO A 242 -5.82 5.60 -16.78
C PRO A 242 -6.96 6.60 -16.55
N LEU A 243 -6.76 7.62 -15.70
CA LEU A 243 -7.77 8.67 -15.50
C LEU A 243 -8.03 9.48 -16.78
N CYS A 244 -6.98 9.80 -17.53
CA CYS A 244 -7.11 10.49 -18.81
C CYS A 244 -7.87 9.64 -19.82
N ASP A 245 -7.54 8.35 -19.91
CA ASP A 245 -8.18 7.41 -20.85
C ASP A 245 -9.67 7.24 -20.56
N MET A 246 -10.07 7.23 -19.29
CA MET A 246 -11.46 7.04 -18.85
C MET A 246 -12.25 8.35 -18.66
N ALA A 247 -11.70 9.51 -19.02
CA ALA A 247 -12.32 10.80 -18.70
C ALA A 247 -13.74 10.96 -19.27
N LEU A 248 -14.00 10.43 -20.47
CA LEU A 248 -15.32 10.48 -21.10
C LEU A 248 -16.32 9.54 -20.42
N ASP A 249 -15.89 8.33 -20.04
CA ASP A 249 -16.72 7.38 -19.32
C ASP A 249 -17.09 7.95 -17.95
N LEU A 250 -16.12 8.51 -17.22
CA LEU A 250 -16.35 9.17 -15.94
C LEU A 250 -17.38 10.30 -16.08
N ALA A 251 -17.22 11.16 -17.09
CA ALA A 251 -18.17 12.24 -17.35
C ALA A 251 -19.58 11.71 -17.70
N GLY A 252 -19.68 10.58 -18.42
CA GLY A 252 -20.94 9.94 -18.79
C GLY A 252 -21.67 9.27 -17.62
N HIS A 253 -20.95 8.84 -16.59
CA HIS A 253 -21.52 8.22 -15.39
C HIS A 253 -21.78 9.22 -14.25
N LEU A 254 -21.33 10.46 -14.37
CA LEU A 254 -21.52 11.49 -13.36
C LEU A 254 -22.90 12.16 -13.51
N ALA A 255 -23.63 12.34 -12.42
CA ALA A 255 -24.89 13.08 -12.41
C ALA A 255 -24.68 14.54 -12.80
N PRO A 256 -25.72 15.24 -13.32
CA PRO A 256 -25.73 16.69 -13.35
C PRO A 256 -25.44 17.25 -11.94
N ASP A 257 -24.51 18.19 -11.84
CA ASP A 257 -23.98 18.73 -10.57
C ASP A 257 -23.29 17.68 -9.65
N GLY A 258 -22.99 16.50 -10.20
CA GLY A 258 -22.17 15.48 -9.56
C GLY A 258 -20.73 15.96 -9.38
N LEU A 259 -20.03 15.35 -8.42
CA LEU A 259 -18.65 15.70 -8.10
C LEU A 259 -17.73 14.53 -8.39
N ALA A 260 -16.62 14.81 -9.08
CA ALA A 260 -15.50 13.88 -9.21
C ALA A 260 -14.35 14.33 -8.29
N ILE A 261 -13.84 13.42 -7.46
CA ILE A 261 -12.62 13.63 -6.68
C ILE A 261 -11.54 12.69 -7.24
N LEU A 262 -10.56 13.30 -7.91
CA LEU A 262 -9.48 12.58 -8.57
C LEU A 262 -8.17 12.79 -7.80
N SER A 263 -7.39 11.72 -7.64
CA SER A 263 -6.05 11.78 -7.06
C SER A 263 -5.16 10.69 -7.67
N GLY A 264 -3.84 10.79 -7.48
CA GLY A 264 -2.87 9.99 -8.26
C GLY A 264 -2.43 10.68 -9.56
N LEU A 265 -2.68 12.00 -9.63
CA LEU A 265 -2.25 12.93 -10.67
C LEU A 265 -0.81 13.42 -10.43
#